data_AF-A0A1F5V6U9-F1
#
_entry.id   AF-A0A1F5V6U9-F1
#
_cell.length_a   1.000
_cell.length_b   1.000
_cell.length_c   1.000
_cell.angle_alpha   90.00
_cell.angle_beta   90.00
_cell.angle_gamma   90.00
#
_symmetry.space_group_name_H-M   'P 1'
#
loop_
_entity.id
_entity.type
_entity.pdbx_description
1 polymer ?
#
loop_
_entity_poly.entity_id
_entity_poly.type
_entity_poly.pdbx_seq_one_letter_code
_entity_poly.pdbx_strand_id
1 'polypeptide(L)' 'MAQTKKKIKEITFPLNVFETANSIDDLEDWLISQNPKFIERMRQARKDDANGKGKDWKILKKELCIK' A
#
# COMPACT_ATOMS: atom_id res chain seq x y z
N MET A 1 12.38 33.11 -19.40
CA MET A 1 11.27 32.34 -18.80
C MET A 1 11.69 30.88 -18.69
N ALA A 2 12.11 30.44 -17.50
CA ALA A 2 12.61 29.08 -17.29
C ALA A 2 11.45 28.13 -17.02
N GLN A 3 11.17 27.20 -17.92
CA GLN A 3 10.15 26.17 -17.75
C GLN A 3 10.68 25.11 -16.76
N THR A 4 10.07 25.04 -15.57
CA THR A 4 10.35 24.01 -14.57
C THR A 4 9.78 22.67 -15.04
N LYS A 5 10.66 21.74 -15.45
CA LYS A 5 10.26 20.38 -15.83
C LYS A 5 9.56 19.70 -14.63
N LYS A 6 8.26 19.41 -14.75
CA LYS A 6 7.54 18.53 -13.81
C LYS A 6 8.25 17.18 -13.77
N LYS A 7 8.74 16.76 -12.61
CA LYS A 7 9.28 15.41 -12.42
C LYS A 7 8.12 14.42 -12.57
N ILE A 8 8.11 13.69 -13.69
CA ILE A 8 7.21 12.58 -13.92
C ILE A 8 7.65 11.45 -13.00
N LYS A 9 6.74 10.96 -12.15
CA LYS A 9 6.99 9.75 -11.36
C LYS A 9 6.61 8.56 -12.23
N GLU A 10 7.61 7.92 -12.80
CA GLU A 10 7.44 6.72 -13.61
C GLU A 10 7.69 5.49 -12.74
N ILE A 11 6.90 4.44 -12.94
CA ILE A 11 7.03 3.15 -12.28
C ILE A 11 7.27 2.11 -13.36
N THR A 12 8.32 1.31 -13.21
CA THR A 12 8.68 0.27 -14.18
C THR A 12 8.26 -1.09 -13.67
N PHE A 13 7.68 -1.89 -14.55
CA PHE A 13 7.31 -3.27 -14.29
C PHE A 13 7.46 -4.11 -15.56
N PRO A 14 7.63 -5.43 -15.42
CA PRO A 14 7.76 -6.33 -16.55
C PRO A 14 6.54 -6.33 -17.49
N LEU A 15 6.78 -6.53 -18.80
CA LEU A 15 5.71 -6.59 -19.80
C LEU A 15 4.74 -7.76 -19.57
N ASN A 16 5.24 -8.91 -19.13
CA ASN A 16 4.40 -10.06 -18.83
C ASN A 16 3.38 -9.75 -17.72
N VAL A 17 3.75 -8.95 -16.71
CA VAL A 17 2.85 -8.53 -15.63
C VAL A 17 1.73 -7.65 -16.20
N PHE A 18 2.07 -6.72 -17.11
CA PHE A 18 1.09 -5.91 -17.82
C PHE A 18 0.10 -6.76 -18.63
N GLU A 19 0.62 -7.73 -19.38
CA GLU A 19 -0.19 -8.61 -20.24
C GLU A 19 -1.11 -9.54 -19.43
N THR A 20 -0.71 -9.92 -18.22
CA THR A 20 -1.50 -10.79 -17.34
C THR A 20 -2.51 -10.04 -16.46
N ALA A 21 -2.37 -8.74 -16.28
CA ALA A 21 -3.26 -7.96 -15.45
C ALA A 21 -4.60 -7.73 -16.16
N ASN A 22 -5.70 -8.09 -15.50
CA ASN A 22 -7.04 -7.86 -16.04
C ASN A 22 -7.59 -6.49 -15.62
N SER A 23 -7.05 -5.92 -14.55
CA SER A 23 -7.45 -4.65 -13.97
C SER A 23 -6.26 -3.83 -13.46
N ILE A 24 -6.50 -2.54 -13.19
CA ILE A 24 -5.52 -1.67 -12.53
C ILE A 24 -5.23 -2.19 -11.11
N ASP A 25 -6.24 -2.68 -10.42
CA ASP A 25 -6.13 -3.23 -9.07
C ASP A 25 -5.14 -4.41 -9.03
N ASP A 26 -5.12 -5.26 -10.05
CA ASP A 26 -4.14 -6.36 -10.17
C ASP A 26 -2.69 -5.86 -10.25
N LEU A 27 -2.46 -4.74 -10.95
CA LEU A 27 -1.15 -4.09 -11.03
C LEU A 27 -0.77 -3.45 -9.70
N GLU A 28 -1.71 -2.83 -9.00
CA GLU A 28 -1.49 -2.27 -7.67
C GLU A 28 -1.13 -3.36 -6.66
N ASP A 29 -1.86 -4.47 -6.65
CA ASP A 29 -1.58 -5.63 -5.81
C ASP A 29 -0.20 -6.22 -6.12
N TRP A 30 0.16 -6.32 -7.40
CA TRP A 30 1.49 -6.76 -7.79
C TRP A 30 2.55 -5.80 -7.26
N LEU A 31 2.41 -4.49 -7.45
CA LEU A 31 3.36 -3.49 -6.95
C LEU A 31 3.50 -3.53 -5.42
N ILE A 32 2.40 -3.71 -4.70
CA ILE A 32 2.38 -3.87 -3.25
C ILE A 32 3.12 -5.14 -2.84
N SER A 33 2.93 -6.24 -3.56
CA SER A 33 3.62 -7.52 -3.31
C SER A 33 5.14 -7.42 -3.45
N GLN A 34 5.62 -6.52 -4.33
CA GLN A 34 7.06 -6.28 -4.52
C GLN A 34 7.69 -5.40 -3.43
N ASN A 35 6.92 -4.84 -2.51
CA ASN A 35 7.43 -3.98 -1.44
C ASN A 35 7.68 -4.78 -0.14
N PRO A 36 8.92 -5.24 0.14
CA PRO A 36 9.19 -6.09 1.30
C PRO A 36 8.88 -5.42 2.63
N LYS A 37 9.09 -4.09 2.73
CA LYS A 37 8.79 -3.32 3.94
C LYS A 37 7.30 -3.28 4.21
N PHE A 38 6.48 -3.19 3.17
CA PHE A 38 5.03 -3.25 3.31
C PHE A 38 4.59 -4.64 3.78
N ILE A 39 5.11 -5.70 3.15
CA ILE A 39 4.79 -7.08 3.53
C ILE A 39 5.20 -7.39 4.97
N GLU A 40 6.36 -6.90 5.41
CA GLU A 40 6.81 -7.03 6.80
C GLU A 40 5.83 -6.38 7.78
N ARG A 41 5.36 -5.15 7.49
CA ARG A 41 4.35 -4.46 8.30
C ARG A 41 3.04 -5.24 8.37
N MET A 42 2.57 -5.79 7.24
CA MET A 42 1.36 -6.59 7.19
C MET A 42 1.48 -7.88 8.00
N ARG A 43 2.64 -8.54 7.95
CA ARG A 43 2.92 -9.72 8.79
C ARG A 43 2.92 -9.37 10.26
N GLN A 44 3.50 -8.24 10.63
CA GLN A 44 3.52 -7.77 12.02
C GLN A 44 2.10 -7.43 12.50
N ALA A 45 1.33 -6.70 11.70
CA ALA A 45 -0.07 -6.39 12.02
C ALA A 45 -0.90 -7.65 12.25
N ARG A 46 -0.72 -8.69 11.42
CA ARG A 46 -1.39 -9.99 11.60
C ARG A 46 -0.99 -10.69 12.90
N LYS A 47 0.29 -10.62 13.29
CA LYS A 47 0.75 -11.16 14.58
C LYS A 47 0.15 -10.40 15.75
N ASP A 48 0.09 -9.09 15.66
CA ASP A 48 -0.47 -8.24 16.72
C ASP A 48 -1.98 -8.48 16.88
N ASP A 49 -2.71 -8.63 15.78
CA ASP A 49 -4.12 -9.02 15.78
C ASP A 49 -4.34 -10.40 16.43
N ALA A 50 -3.57 -11.42 16.03
CA ALA A 50 -3.65 -12.76 16.63
C ALA A 50 -3.32 -12.78 18.13
N ASN A 51 -2.49 -11.84 18.60
CA ASN A 51 -2.15 -11.65 20.01
C ASN A 51 -3.14 -10.73 20.76
N GLY A 52 -4.22 -10.27 20.12
CA GLY A 52 -5.20 -9.37 20.72
C GLY A 52 -4.67 -7.96 21.00
N LYS A 53 -3.58 -7.55 20.34
CA LYS A 53 -2.99 -6.20 20.46
C LYS A 53 -3.65 -5.19 19.52
N GLY A 54 -4.75 -5.57 18.87
CA GLY A 54 -5.58 -4.65 18.10
C GLY A 54 -6.09 -3.50 18.97
N LYS A 55 -6.17 -2.29 18.41
CA LYS A 55 -6.80 -1.16 19.09
C LYS A 55 -8.32 -1.24 18.92
N ASP A 56 -9.06 -0.92 19.99
CA ASP A 56 -10.52 -0.78 19.91
C ASP A 56 -10.90 0.32 18.92
N TRP A 57 -11.83 0.01 18.03
CA TRP A 57 -12.32 0.93 17.00
C TRP A 57 -12.90 2.23 17.57
N LYS A 58 -13.60 2.17 18.72
CA LYS A 58 -14.15 3.37 19.39
C LYS A 58 -13.05 4.28 19.92
N ILE A 59 -11.94 3.70 20.39
CA ILE A 59 -10.78 4.46 20.88
C ILE A 59 -10.06 5.09 19.69
N LEU A 60 -9.81 4.31 18.63
CA LEU A 60 -9.21 4.79 17.38
C LEU A 60 -9.99 5.94 16.74
N LYS A 61 -11.33 5.86 16.67
CA LYS A 61 -12.17 6.94 16.15
C LYS A 61 -11.99 8.25 16.92
N LYS A 62 -11.91 8.17 18.25
CA LYS A 62 -11.65 9.33 19.11
C LYS A 62 -10.25 9.91 18.87
N GLU A 63 -9.23 9.07 18.72
CA GLU A 63 -7.85 9.49 18.43
C GLU A 63 -7.73 10.17 17.05
N LEU A 64 -8.44 9.67 16.04
CA LEU A 64 -8.38 10.16 14.66
C LEU A 64 -9.38 11.29 14.38
N CYS A 65 -10.17 11.71 15.36
CA CYS A 65 -11.24 12.71 15.21
C CYS A 65 -12.23 12.37 14.08
N ILE A 66 -12.48 11.09 13.84
CA ILE A 66 -13.43 10.61 12.83
C ILE A 66 -14.80 10.48 13.50
N LYS A 67 -15.79 11.25 13.03
CA LYS A 67 -17.18 11.19 13.49
C LYS A 67 -17.85 9.86 13.10
#